data_AF-A0A8T5ULQ5-F1
#
_entry.id   AF-A0A8T5ULQ5-F1
#
_cell.length_a   1.000
_cell.length_b   1.000
_cell.length_c   1.000
_cell.angle_alpha   90.00
_cell.angle_beta   90.00
_cell.angle_gamma   90.00
#
_symmetry.space_group_name_H-M   'P 1'
#
loop_
_entity.id
_entity.type
_entity.pdbx_description
1 polymer ?
#
loop_
_entity_poly.entity_id
_entity_poly.type
_entity_poly.pdbx_seq_one_letter_code
_entity_poly.pdbx_strand_id
1 'polypeptide(L)'
;MAKRELFIKRVYEIVNELKIPLIDERVYDKVNFNTAAAVAKLIFKFEEDESVIRGFLGLAEYFHTVVIKKGDQFFIPQNSILFQLISS
;
A
#
# COMPACT_ATOMS: atom_id res chain seq x y z
N MET A 1 -2.13 -3.74 18.66
CA MET A 1 -3.38 -3.13 18.19
C MET A 1 -3.18 -1.66 17.87
N ALA A 2 -2.79 -0.81 18.84
CA ALA A 2 -2.56 0.62 18.62
C ALA A 2 -1.57 0.96 17.48
N LYS A 3 -0.43 0.25 17.37
CA LYS A 3 0.56 0.48 16.30
C LYS A 3 0.01 0.20 14.90
N ARG A 4 -0.81 -0.84 14.77
CA ARG A 4 -1.43 -1.26 13.50
C ARG A 4 -2.48 -0.25 13.05
N GLU A 5 -3.32 0.24 13.96
CA GLU A 5 -4.30 1.27 13.65
C GLU A 5 -3.63 2.60 13.26
N LEU A 6 -2.56 2.98 13.97
CA LEU A 6 -1.79 4.16 13.66
C LEU A 6 -1.15 4.06 12.27
N PHE A 7 -0.53 2.91 11.95
CA PHE A 7 0.03 2.63 10.64
C PHE A 7 -1.02 2.79 9.53
N ILE A 8 -2.17 2.12 9.65
CA ILE A 8 -3.25 2.20 8.65
C ILE A 8 -3.71 3.66 8.50
N LYS A 9 -3.99 4.34 9.61
CA LYS A 9 -4.43 5.74 9.60
C LYS A 9 -3.44 6.64 8.85
N ARG A 10 -2.13 6.49 9.10
CA ARG A 10 -1.09 7.26 8.41
C ARG A 10 -1.08 7.01 6.91
N VAL A 11 -1.21 5.76 6.47
CA VAL A 11 -1.31 5.44 5.04
C VAL A 11 -2.50 6.16 4.41
N TYR A 12 -3.69 6.12 5.04
CA TYR A 12 -4.87 6.83 4.54
C TYR A 12 -4.68 8.36 4.51
N GLU A 13 -4.07 8.95 5.53
CA GLU A 13 -3.77 10.39 5.57
C GLU A 13 -2.90 10.81 4.38
N ILE A 14 -1.79 10.09 4.14
CA ILE A 14 -0.83 10.43 3.08
C ILE A 14 -1.38 10.11 1.69
N VAL A 15 -2.12 9.01 1.52
CA VAL A 15 -2.81 8.68 0.26
C VAL A 15 -3.75 9.82 -0.17
N ASN A 16 -4.51 10.37 0.78
CA ASN A 16 -5.40 11.50 0.52
C ASN A 16 -4.65 12.79 0.20
N GLU A 17 -3.54 13.06 0.92
CA GLU A 17 -2.63 14.19 0.66
C GLU A 17 -2.09 14.14 -0.79
N LEU A 18 -1.60 12.97 -1.21
CA LEU A 18 -1.03 12.73 -2.54
C LEU A 18 -2.09 12.46 -3.63
N LYS A 19 -3.38 12.42 -3.26
CA LYS A 19 -4.51 12.10 -4.17
C LYS A 19 -4.34 10.78 -4.92
N ILE A 20 -3.74 9.78 -4.28
CA ILE A 20 -3.52 8.46 -4.88
C ILE A 20 -4.82 7.64 -4.79
N PRO A 21 -5.26 6.96 -5.86
CA PRO A 21 -6.42 6.07 -5.76
C PRO A 21 -6.12 4.88 -4.85
N LEU A 22 -6.93 4.68 -3.82
CA LEU A 22 -6.84 3.54 -2.91
C LEU A 22 -8.06 2.64 -3.04
N ILE A 23 -7.80 1.36 -3.34
CA ILE A 23 -8.78 0.29 -3.40
C ILE A 23 -8.74 -0.44 -2.07
N ASP A 24 -9.83 -0.38 -1.30
CA ASP A 24 -9.98 -1.13 -0.05
C ASP A 24 -11.30 -1.93 -0.02
N GLU A 25 -11.51 -2.65 1.08
CA GLU A 25 -12.71 -3.43 1.34
C GLU A 25 -14.02 -2.60 1.26
N ARG A 26 -13.99 -1.30 1.51
CA ARG A 26 -15.19 -0.44 1.45
C ARG A 26 -15.53 -0.05 0.01
N VAL A 27 -14.53 0.12 -0.83
CA VAL A 27 -14.72 0.53 -2.22
C VAL A 27 -15.12 -0.68 -3.08
N TYR A 28 -14.54 -1.86 -2.81
CA TYR A 28 -14.84 -3.06 -3.60
C TYR A 28 -14.79 -4.36 -2.78
N ASP A 29 -15.91 -4.73 -2.16
CA ASP A 29 -16.13 -6.05 -1.52
C ASP A 29 -15.88 -7.26 -2.45
N LYS A 30 -15.77 -7.03 -3.77
CA LYS A 30 -15.63 -8.08 -4.81
C LYS A 30 -14.29 -8.05 -5.56
N VAL A 31 -13.32 -7.24 -5.15
CA VAL A 31 -12.00 -7.24 -5.82
C VAL A 31 -11.17 -8.41 -5.31
N ASN A 32 -10.86 -9.34 -6.22
CA ASN A 32 -9.95 -10.45 -5.94
C ASN A 32 -8.53 -10.06 -6.39
N PHE A 33 -7.58 -10.06 -5.47
CA PHE A 33 -6.20 -9.67 -5.71
C PHE A 33 -5.25 -10.85 -5.49
N ASN A 34 -4.53 -11.22 -6.55
CA ASN A 34 -3.56 -12.32 -6.55
C ASN A 34 -2.12 -11.77 -6.64
N THR A 35 -1.31 -12.09 -5.64
CA THR A 35 0.10 -11.68 -5.56
C THR A 35 1.07 -12.69 -6.18
N ALA A 36 0.60 -13.88 -6.57
CA ALA A 36 1.46 -14.99 -6.97
C ALA A 36 2.07 -14.86 -8.38
N ALA A 37 1.51 -14.00 -9.23
CA ALA A 37 1.98 -13.81 -10.61
C ALA A 37 3.13 -12.78 -10.74
N ALA A 38 3.57 -12.17 -9.63
CA ALA A 38 4.66 -11.20 -9.65
C ALA A 38 6.02 -11.89 -9.79
N VAL A 39 6.85 -11.39 -10.71
CA VAL A 39 8.23 -11.89 -10.93
C VAL A 39 9.14 -11.42 -9.80
N ALA A 40 8.97 -10.19 -9.34
CA ALA A 40 9.71 -9.63 -8.23
C ALA A 40 8.77 -9.04 -7.18
N LYS A 41 9.14 -9.18 -5.91
CA LYS A 41 8.38 -8.65 -4.77
C LYS A 41 9.30 -7.84 -3.87
N LEU A 42 8.96 -6.56 -3.67
CA LEU A 42 9.70 -5.66 -2.79
C LEU A 42 8.86 -5.33 -1.57
N ILE A 43 9.44 -5.50 -0.38
CA ILE A 43 8.73 -5.32 0.88
C ILE A 43 9.30 -4.09 1.60
N PHE A 44 8.44 -3.10 1.80
CA PHE A 44 8.65 -1.93 2.64
C PHE A 44 8.13 -2.27 4.03
N LYS A 45 9.01 -2.21 5.04
CA LYS A 45 8.66 -2.53 6.41
C LYS A 45 8.59 -1.25 7.23
N PHE A 46 7.38 -0.92 7.70
CA PHE A 46 7.17 0.22 8.58
C PHE A 46 7.61 -0.14 10.01
N GLU A 47 8.61 0.59 10.50
CA GLU A 47 9.13 0.51 11.87
C GLU A 47 9.04 1.89 12.54
N GLU A 48 7.85 2.49 12.52
CA GLU A 48 7.57 3.84 13.06
C GLU A 48 8.19 5.00 12.28
N ASP A 49 8.84 4.73 11.15
CA ASP A 49 9.36 5.72 10.22
C ASP A 49 8.36 6.03 9.09
N GLU A 50 7.79 7.23 9.11
CA GLU A 50 6.85 7.73 8.09
C GLU A 50 7.50 7.85 6.70
N SER A 51 8.83 8.00 6.63
CA SER A 51 9.56 8.10 5.36
C SER A 51 9.36 6.84 4.50
N VAL A 52 9.20 5.68 5.14
CA VAL A 52 8.92 4.40 4.45
C VAL A 52 7.55 4.42 3.78
N ILE A 53 6.53 4.96 4.46
CA ILE A 53 5.18 5.09 3.91
C ILE A 53 5.19 6.07 2.74
N ARG A 54 5.83 7.24 2.92
CA ARG A 54 5.95 8.26 1.86
C ARG A 54 6.73 7.74 0.66
N GLY A 55 7.82 7.01 0.88
CA GLY A 55 8.58 6.37 -0.20
C GLY A 55 7.74 5.34 -0.97
N PHE A 56 7.01 4.48 -0.27
CA PHE A 56 6.09 3.53 -0.89
C PHE A 56 4.99 4.24 -1.71
N LEU A 57 4.31 5.22 -1.13
CA LEU A 57 3.22 5.94 -1.80
C LEU A 57 3.72 6.84 -2.94
N GLY A 58 4.92 7.40 -2.82
CA GLY A 58 5.57 8.14 -3.89
C GLY A 58 5.83 7.28 -5.13
N LEU A 59 6.03 5.97 -4.98
CA LEU A 59 6.07 5.06 -6.13
C LEU A 59 4.70 4.96 -6.82
N ALA A 60 3.60 4.92 -6.07
CA ALA A 60 2.26 4.88 -6.66
C ALA A 60 1.97 6.15 -7.46
N GLU A 61 2.37 7.31 -6.93
CA GLU A 61 2.27 8.59 -7.63
C GLU A 61 3.15 8.62 -8.88
N TYR A 62 4.43 8.25 -8.75
CA TYR A 62 5.40 8.20 -9.85
C TYR A 62 4.95 7.30 -11.01
N PHE A 63 4.39 6.13 -10.69
CA PHE A 63 3.89 5.19 -11.70
C PHE A 63 2.44 5.47 -12.15
N HIS A 64 1.79 6.52 -11.62
CA HIS A 64 0.40 6.85 -11.88
C HIS A 64 -0.53 5.63 -11.74
N THR A 65 -0.39 4.91 -10.63
CA THR A 65 -1.08 3.65 -10.37
C THR A 65 -1.91 3.72 -9.09
N VAL A 66 -2.57 2.61 -8.74
CA VAL A 66 -3.44 2.48 -7.58
C VAL A 66 -2.73 1.77 -6.43
N VAL A 67 -3.13 2.09 -5.21
CA VAL A 67 -2.77 1.34 -4.01
C VAL A 67 -3.92 0.40 -3.67
N ILE A 68 -3.60 -0.84 -3.30
CA ILE A 68 -4.59 -1.86 -2.91
C ILE A 68 -4.36 -2.22 -1.45
N LYS A 69 -5.38 -2.10 -0.60
CA LYS A 69 -5.37 -2.58 0.77
C LYS A 69 -5.90 -4.02 0.83
N LYS A 70 -5.18 -4.90 1.53
CA LYS A 70 -5.65 -6.25 1.87
C LYS A 70 -5.27 -6.59 3.30
N GLY A 71 -6.26 -6.64 4.20
CA GLY A 71 -6.00 -6.74 5.63
C GLY A 71 -5.22 -5.51 6.13
N ASP A 72 -4.00 -5.72 6.61
CA ASP A 72 -3.12 -4.68 7.16
C ASP A 72 -1.92 -4.39 6.27
N GLN A 73 -2.06 -4.73 5.00
CA GLN A 73 -0.98 -4.63 4.03
C GLN A 73 -1.47 -3.81 2.86
N PHE A 74 -0.56 -3.06 2.28
CA PHE A 74 -0.81 -2.24 1.11
C PHE A 74 0.07 -2.71 -0.03
N PHE A 75 -0.45 -2.62 -1.24
CA PHE A 75 0.19 -3.15 -2.43
C PHE A 75 0.13 -2.14 -3.56
N ILE A 76 1.21 -2.06 -4.33
CA ILE A 76 1.24 -1.37 -5.61
C ILE A 76 1.64 -2.41 -6.67
N PRO A 77 0.70 -2.83 -7.53
CA PRO A 77 1.04 -3.64 -8.69
C PRO A 77 1.67 -2.74 -9.75
N GLN A 78 2.85 -3.11 -10.25
CA GLN A 78 3.47 -2.42 -11.37
C GLN A 78 4.22 -3.38 -12.29
N ASN A 79 3.71 -3.57 -13.51
CA ASN A 79 4.22 -4.53 -14.49
C ASN A 79 4.43 -5.92 -13.85
N SER A 80 5.67 -6.40 -13.77
CA SER A 80 6.07 -7.68 -13.19
C SER A 80 6.55 -7.57 -11.73
N ILE A 81 6.47 -6.38 -11.13
CA ILE A 81 6.92 -6.09 -9.77
C ILE A 81 5.71 -5.83 -8.88
N LEU A 82 5.73 -6.42 -7.69
CA LEU A 82 4.77 -6.14 -6.64
C LEU A 82 5.47 -5.45 -5.47
N PHE A 83 5.16 -4.17 -5.25
CA PHE A 83 5.57 -3.48 -4.04
C PHE A 83 4.55 -3.75 -2.94
N GLN A 84 5.03 -4.07 -1.76
CA GLN A 84 4.21 -4.36 -0.59
C GLN A 84 4.68 -3.51 0.58
N LEU A 85 3.76 -2.87 1.28
CA LEU A 85 4.00 -2.18 2.54
C LEU A 85 3.33 -2.97 3.68
N ILE A 86 4.12 -3.28 4.71
CA ILE A 86 3.69 -4.00 5.91
C ILE A 86 4.12 -3.27 7.18
N SER A 87 3.37 -3.45 8.27
CA SER A 87 3.84 -3.10 9.63
C SER A 87 4.57 -4.28 10.24
N SER A 88 5.65 -4.02 10.99
CA SER A 88 6.17 -4.96 12.01
C SER A 88 5.46 -4.83 13.35
#